data_AF-A0AAF6AWZ5-F1
#
_entry.id   AF-A0AAF6AWZ5-F1
#
_cell.length_a   1.000
_cell.length_b   1.000
_cell.length_c   1.000
_cell.angle_alpha   90.00
_cell.angle_beta   90.00
_cell.angle_gamma   90.00
#
_symmetry.space_group_name_H-M   'P 1'
#
loop_
_entity.id
_entity.type
_entity.pdbx_description
1 polymer ?
#
loop_
_entity_poly.entity_id
_entity_poly.type
_entity_poly.pdbx_seq_one_letter_code
_entity_poly.pdbx_strand_id
1 'polypeptide(L)'
;MASTVALVLFIQCLLSILLTTTLAAPINITRETFRTCRPGNWVGIPSDCCPPKVIKGPIVDFCPQYDAAKPLRVRKALQCLSGHELKTYTRKLERGYALMRALPDSDPRSFKRQNAIHCAYGTASFIQDGSTNLTIDIHLNWHFLPWHRMFVYFHEKILQKLLGDPEFSLHFWNFDNSVTAKPRHGSHGCYKAGHFVPPMYNDPSKATFEANRSFMAFEPNRAVDLAFDLSQWSPVLGPPTFPNNTVEEQTRMNREIMHRSMITLGNTTSFIGKPYRVGDAQILIPAAGAGTIEMLPHNTLHAYIGGWMMQPGTAPIDPIFYPFHANMERLWSVWRKLGYGNDDPTDPDWLDATFLFWDENAVMRRVKTRDFVDLNALGYRYEEVNDASWIFFDNSTSPGAP
;
A
#
# COMPACT_ATOMS: atom_id res chain seq x y z
N MET A 1 -7.26 27.23 55.08
CA MET A 1 -7.68 26.66 53.78
C MET A 1 -6.75 27.01 52.61
N ALA A 2 -5.84 27.99 52.71
CA ALA A 2 -4.91 28.31 51.62
C ALA A 2 -3.68 27.38 51.50
N SER A 3 -3.21 26.75 52.60
CA SER A 3 -2.00 25.89 52.58
C SER A 3 -2.21 24.48 51.99
N THR A 4 -3.44 23.96 52.00
CA THR A 4 -3.72 22.61 51.46
C THR A 4 -3.93 22.62 49.94
N VAL A 5 -4.37 23.74 49.37
CA VAL A 5 -4.60 23.89 47.92
C VAL A 5 -3.27 24.00 47.14
N ALA A 6 -2.27 24.67 47.73
CA ALA A 6 -0.95 24.79 47.12
C ALA A 6 -0.19 23.44 47.02
N LEU A 7 -0.34 22.56 48.02
CA LEU A 7 0.31 21.25 48.04
C LEU A 7 -0.33 20.29 47.03
N VAL A 8 -1.65 20.35 46.84
CA VAL A 8 -2.39 19.54 45.85
C VAL A 8 -2.07 19.98 44.41
N LEU A 9 -1.94 21.28 44.17
CA LEU A 9 -1.55 21.82 42.86
C LEU A 9 -0.08 21.51 42.50
N PHE A 10 0.84 21.50 43.47
CA PHE A 10 2.23 21.12 43.23
C PHE A 10 2.38 19.61 42.95
N ILE A 11 1.60 18.77 43.64
CA ILE A 11 1.59 17.32 43.43
C ILE A 11 0.91 16.96 42.09
N GLN A 12 -0.13 17.69 41.66
CA GLN A 12 -0.71 17.52 40.33
C GLN A 12 0.22 18.00 39.20
N CYS A 13 1.04 19.04 39.44
CA CYS A 13 2.03 19.48 38.46
C CYS A 13 3.20 18.48 38.34
N LEU A 14 3.65 17.89 39.45
CA LEU A 14 4.67 16.82 39.45
C LEU A 14 4.14 15.48 38.89
N LEU A 15 2.88 15.11 39.14
CA LEU A 15 2.26 13.92 38.52
C LEU A 15 1.99 14.10 37.02
N SER A 16 1.78 15.34 36.55
CA SER A 16 1.68 15.65 35.12
C SER A 16 3.05 15.67 34.42
N ILE A 17 4.14 15.86 35.16
CA ILE A 17 5.52 15.78 34.66
C ILE A 17 6.06 14.33 34.70
N LEU A 18 5.39 13.42 35.43
CA LEU A 18 5.72 12.00 35.52
C LEU A 18 4.90 11.08 34.61
N LEU A 19 3.98 11.64 33.80
CA LEU A 19 3.54 10.98 32.58
C LEU A 19 4.73 11.01 31.64
N THR A 20 5.50 9.92 31.66
CA THR A 20 6.64 9.63 30.81
C THR A 20 6.48 10.30 29.46
N THR A 21 7.23 11.39 29.26
CA THR A 21 7.64 11.81 27.94
C THR A 21 8.43 10.63 27.37
N THR A 22 7.74 9.69 26.74
CA THR A 22 8.39 8.86 25.75
C THR A 22 8.88 9.86 24.71
N LEU A 23 10.17 10.18 24.77
CA LEU A 23 10.83 10.95 23.75
C LEU A 23 10.40 10.35 22.41
N ALA A 24 9.89 11.20 21.52
CA ALA A 24 9.55 10.83 20.16
C ALA A 24 10.66 9.92 19.59
N ALA A 25 10.27 8.73 19.14
CA ALA A 25 11.20 7.70 18.71
C ALA A 25 10.64 6.92 17.52
N PRO A 26 11.50 6.42 16.62
CA PRO A 26 11.08 5.65 15.46
C PRO A 26 10.38 4.36 15.90
N ILE A 27 9.38 3.95 15.13
CA ILE A 27 8.81 2.61 15.26
C ILE A 27 9.92 1.57 15.08
N ASN A 28 10.00 0.60 16.00
CA ASN A 28 11.02 -0.44 15.96
C ASN A 28 10.38 -1.82 16.17
N ILE A 29 10.42 -2.65 15.13
CA ILE A 29 9.90 -4.02 15.20
C ILE A 29 11.03 -4.97 15.58
N THR A 30 10.77 -5.80 16.59
CA THR A 30 11.76 -6.70 17.18
C THR A 30 11.25 -8.15 17.24
N ARG A 31 12.08 -9.07 17.72
CA ARG A 31 11.63 -10.44 18.05
C ARG A 31 10.51 -10.43 19.08
N GLU A 32 10.54 -9.46 19.98
CA GLU A 32 9.55 -9.35 21.04
C GLU A 32 8.17 -9.02 20.46
N THR A 33 8.09 -8.13 19.48
CA THR A 33 6.85 -7.82 18.74
C THR A 33 6.19 -9.07 18.15
N PHE A 34 6.99 -9.99 17.58
CA PHE A 34 6.48 -11.26 17.05
C PHE A 34 6.06 -12.22 18.18
N ARG A 35 6.83 -12.27 19.27
CA ARG A 35 6.55 -13.14 20.43
C ARG A 35 5.25 -12.75 21.12
N THR A 36 4.99 -11.45 21.25
CA THR A 36 3.83 -10.87 21.95
C THR A 36 2.63 -10.64 21.04
N CYS A 37 2.75 -10.93 19.74
CA CYS A 37 1.64 -10.83 18.81
C CYS A 37 0.39 -11.54 19.35
N ARG A 38 -0.74 -10.85 19.23
CA ARG A 38 -2.07 -11.31 19.66
C ARG A 38 -3.11 -11.04 18.57
N PRO A 39 -4.30 -11.67 18.64
CA PRO A 39 -5.41 -11.30 17.76
C PRO A 39 -5.63 -9.79 17.78
N GLY A 40 -5.70 -9.22 16.58
CA GLY A 40 -5.87 -7.80 16.34
C GLY A 40 -7.33 -7.43 16.10
N ASN A 41 -7.54 -6.14 15.83
CA ASN A 41 -8.83 -5.59 15.49
C ASN A 41 -8.66 -4.39 14.54
N TRP A 42 -9.48 -4.35 13.50
CA TRP A 42 -9.61 -3.19 12.63
C TRP A 42 -11.06 -2.71 12.62
N VAL A 43 -11.32 -1.57 13.25
CA VAL A 43 -12.66 -0.92 13.28
C VAL A 43 -13.77 -1.91 13.68
N GLY A 44 -13.54 -2.70 14.73
CA GLY A 44 -14.48 -3.69 15.24
C GLY A 44 -14.40 -5.06 14.58
N ILE A 45 -13.61 -5.24 13.52
CA ILE A 45 -13.42 -6.52 12.82
C ILE A 45 -12.21 -7.26 13.42
N PRO A 46 -12.42 -8.39 14.13
CA PRO A 46 -11.33 -9.17 14.69
C PRO A 46 -10.47 -9.79 13.58
N SER A 47 -9.16 -9.90 13.83
CA SER A 47 -8.21 -10.50 12.89
C SER A 47 -7.21 -11.37 13.64
N ASP A 48 -7.13 -12.66 13.33
CA ASP A 48 -6.13 -13.57 13.91
C ASP A 48 -5.05 -13.90 12.87
N CYS A 49 -4.00 -13.09 12.88
CA CYS A 49 -3.01 -13.06 11.81
C CYS A 49 -1.57 -13.17 12.29
N CYS A 50 -1.35 -13.63 13.52
CA CYS A 50 0.00 -13.67 14.05
C CYS A 50 0.91 -14.57 13.18
N PRO A 51 2.03 -14.03 12.66
CA PRO A 51 3.04 -14.86 12.04
C PRO A 51 3.67 -15.78 13.10
N PRO A 52 4.54 -16.73 12.71
CA PRO A 52 5.22 -17.57 13.68
C PRO A 52 5.87 -16.72 14.79
N LYS A 53 5.41 -16.90 16.03
CA LYS A 53 5.83 -16.08 17.19
C LYS A 53 7.33 -16.15 17.47
N VAL A 54 7.99 -17.18 16.95
CA VAL A 54 9.43 -17.38 17.07
C VAL A 54 10.07 -17.22 15.70
N ILE A 55 10.88 -16.16 15.56
CA ILE A 55 11.75 -15.97 14.41
C ILE A 55 12.95 -16.93 14.56
N LYS A 56 13.07 -17.90 13.65
CA LYS A 56 14.22 -18.81 13.60
C LYS A 56 15.40 -18.13 12.90
N GLY A 57 16.61 -18.32 13.41
CA GLY A 57 17.84 -17.77 12.82
C GLY A 57 18.07 -16.28 13.11
N PRO A 58 19.14 -15.69 12.56
CA PRO A 58 19.51 -14.29 12.78
C PRO A 58 18.50 -13.33 12.13
N ILE A 59 18.37 -12.14 12.71
CA ILE A 59 17.81 -10.98 12.02
C ILE A 59 19.01 -10.27 11.39
N VAL A 60 18.97 -10.10 10.07
CA VAL A 60 20.08 -9.50 9.32
C VAL A 60 19.62 -8.15 8.79
N ASP A 61 20.43 -7.11 8.99
CA ASP A 61 20.12 -5.80 8.45
C ASP A 61 20.10 -5.86 6.91
N PHE A 62 19.05 -5.30 6.34
CA PHE A 62 18.92 -5.14 4.91
C PHE A 62 19.79 -3.98 4.44
N CYS A 63 20.42 -4.17 3.29
CA CYS A 63 21.07 -3.12 2.55
C CYS A 63 20.69 -3.33 1.09
N PRO A 64 20.19 -2.29 0.38
CA PRO A 64 19.92 -2.42 -1.05
C PRO A 64 21.19 -2.84 -1.80
N GLN A 65 21.14 -4.00 -2.44
CA GLN A 65 22.23 -4.52 -3.27
C GLN A 65 21.83 -4.40 -4.73
N TYR A 66 22.14 -3.24 -5.33
CA TYR A 66 21.99 -3.04 -6.77
C TYR A 66 23.35 -2.72 -7.40
N ASP A 67 23.68 -3.49 -8.44
CA ASP A 67 24.82 -3.20 -9.29
C ASP A 67 24.47 -2.05 -10.24
N ALA A 68 24.98 -0.86 -9.95
CA ALA A 68 24.74 0.35 -10.73
C ALA A 68 25.22 0.23 -12.19
N ALA A 69 26.06 -0.76 -12.54
CA ALA A 69 26.45 -1.03 -13.92
C ALA A 69 25.36 -1.73 -14.75
N LYS A 70 24.36 -2.34 -14.09
CA LYS A 70 23.23 -2.98 -14.78
C LYS A 70 22.14 -1.97 -15.13
N PRO A 71 21.30 -2.24 -16.14
CA PRO A 71 20.11 -1.45 -16.39
C PRO A 71 19.03 -1.72 -15.33
N LEU A 72 18.32 -0.66 -14.93
CA LEU A 72 17.21 -0.77 -13.99
C LEU A 72 16.09 -1.63 -14.58
N ARG A 73 15.55 -2.55 -13.78
CA ARG A 73 14.33 -3.28 -14.15
C ARG A 73 13.17 -2.31 -14.29
N VAL A 74 12.29 -2.57 -15.26
CA VAL A 74 11.12 -1.70 -15.51
C VAL A 74 9.85 -2.44 -15.11
N ARG A 75 9.18 -1.95 -14.08
CA ARG A 75 7.78 -2.33 -13.80
C ARG A 75 6.91 -1.62 -14.84
N LYS A 76 6.26 -2.37 -15.71
CA LYS A 76 5.43 -1.87 -16.81
C LYS A 76 3.98 -1.73 -16.40
N ALA A 77 3.23 -0.90 -17.12
CA ALA A 77 1.79 -0.83 -16.99
C ALA A 77 1.17 -2.09 -17.60
N LEU A 78 0.40 -2.85 -16.80
CA LEU A 78 -0.18 -4.13 -17.22
C LEU A 78 -0.99 -4.04 -18.53
N GLN A 79 -1.63 -2.90 -18.77
CA GLN A 79 -2.56 -2.67 -19.90
C GLN A 79 -1.82 -2.41 -21.21
N CYS A 80 -0.54 -2.07 -21.13
CA CYS A 80 0.30 -1.83 -22.29
C CYS A 80 1.10 -3.06 -22.74
N LEU A 81 1.11 -4.13 -21.95
CA LEU A 81 1.61 -5.41 -22.40
C LEU A 81 0.79 -5.90 -23.60
N SER A 82 1.46 -6.42 -24.63
CA SER A 82 0.80 -6.95 -25.81
C SER A 82 1.59 -8.08 -26.47
N GLY A 83 0.96 -8.80 -27.40
CA GLY A 83 1.62 -9.82 -28.21
C GLY A 83 2.34 -10.89 -27.39
N HIS A 84 3.61 -11.13 -27.72
CA HIS A 84 4.44 -12.13 -27.04
C HIS A 84 4.77 -11.74 -25.58
N GLU A 85 4.97 -10.45 -25.32
CA GLU A 85 5.29 -9.96 -23.98
C GLU A 85 4.15 -10.24 -22.99
N LEU A 86 2.91 -9.88 -23.34
CA LEU A 86 1.74 -10.17 -22.52
C LEU A 86 1.62 -11.66 -22.22
N LYS A 87 1.72 -12.51 -23.25
CA LYS A 87 1.64 -13.97 -23.08
C LYS A 87 2.72 -14.51 -22.15
N THR A 88 3.94 -14.01 -22.28
CA THR A 88 5.07 -14.45 -21.46
C THR A 88 4.94 -13.96 -20.02
N TYR A 89 4.56 -12.70 -19.82
CA TYR A 89 4.31 -12.15 -18.49
C TYR A 89 3.18 -12.89 -17.78
N THR A 90 2.01 -13.03 -18.42
CA THR A 90 0.85 -13.72 -17.82
C THR A 90 1.20 -15.15 -17.42
N ARG A 91 1.88 -15.91 -18.28
CA ARG A 91 2.33 -17.28 -17.93
C ARG A 91 3.28 -17.31 -16.74
N LYS A 92 4.24 -16.38 -16.66
CA LYS A 92 5.17 -16.28 -15.52
C LYS A 92 4.42 -15.89 -14.25
N LEU A 93 3.51 -14.93 -14.33
CA LEU A 93 2.68 -14.50 -13.21
C LEU A 93 1.82 -15.65 -12.65
N GLU A 94 1.08 -16.33 -13.53
CA GLU A 94 0.27 -17.51 -13.19
C GLU A 94 1.11 -18.60 -12.53
N ARG A 95 2.28 -18.93 -13.12
CA ARG A 95 3.20 -19.91 -12.57
C ARG A 95 3.76 -19.48 -11.21
N GLY A 96 4.12 -18.21 -11.05
CA GLY A 96 4.68 -17.66 -9.82
C GLY A 96 3.69 -17.79 -8.66
N TYR A 97 2.44 -17.37 -8.87
CA TYR A 97 1.38 -17.54 -7.86
C TYR A 97 1.04 -19.00 -7.62
N ALA A 98 1.04 -19.86 -8.64
CA ALA A 98 0.83 -21.30 -8.44
C ALA A 98 1.92 -21.91 -7.54
N LEU A 99 3.19 -21.57 -7.78
CA LEU A 99 4.32 -22.02 -6.96
C LEU A 99 4.23 -21.47 -5.54
N MET A 100 3.90 -20.19 -5.38
CA MET A 100 3.79 -19.55 -4.06
C MET A 100 2.64 -20.12 -3.22
N ARG A 101 1.51 -20.46 -3.86
CA ARG A 101 0.38 -21.14 -3.21
C ARG A 101 0.68 -22.61 -2.89
N ALA A 102 1.59 -23.25 -3.63
CA ALA A 102 2.01 -24.63 -3.39
C ALA A 102 3.04 -24.77 -2.25
N LEU A 103 3.61 -23.67 -1.77
CA LEU A 103 4.49 -23.69 -0.60
C LEU A 103 3.71 -24.12 0.66
N PRO A 104 4.32 -24.88 1.58
CA PRO A 104 3.70 -25.17 2.87
C PRO A 104 3.35 -23.89 3.63
N ASP A 105 2.23 -23.88 4.35
CA ASP A 105 1.80 -22.77 5.22
C ASP A 105 2.85 -22.36 6.29
N SER A 106 3.80 -23.24 6.60
CA SER A 106 4.92 -22.98 7.51
C SER A 106 6.07 -22.22 6.85
N ASP A 107 6.15 -22.21 5.51
CA ASP A 107 7.14 -21.46 4.77
C ASP A 107 6.78 -19.95 4.82
N PRO A 108 7.67 -19.06 5.29
CA PRO A 108 7.38 -17.63 5.38
C PRO A 108 7.14 -16.96 4.02
N ARG A 109 7.52 -17.62 2.93
CA ARG A 109 7.31 -17.15 1.55
C ARG A 109 5.97 -17.60 0.97
N SER A 110 5.26 -18.49 1.65
CA SER A 110 3.93 -18.95 1.21
C SER A 110 2.95 -17.79 1.12
N PHE A 111 1.98 -17.91 0.22
CA PHE A 111 1.01 -16.86 -0.01
C PHE A 111 0.18 -16.53 1.25
N LYS A 112 -0.12 -17.55 2.07
CA LYS A 112 -0.75 -17.37 3.38
C LYS A 112 0.09 -16.51 4.32
N ARG A 113 1.42 -16.67 4.32
CA ARG A 113 2.32 -15.89 5.18
C ARG A 113 2.52 -14.46 4.67
N GLN A 114 2.46 -14.24 3.37
CA GLN A 114 2.40 -12.89 2.80
C GLN A 114 1.11 -12.15 3.26
N ASN A 115 -0.05 -12.80 3.32
CA ASN A 115 -1.23 -12.17 3.93
C ASN A 115 -1.06 -11.92 5.44
N ALA A 116 -0.55 -12.91 6.18
CA ALA A 116 -0.40 -12.82 7.63
C ALA A 116 0.49 -11.64 8.05
N ILE A 117 1.56 -11.33 7.29
CA ILE A 117 2.42 -10.20 7.64
C ILE A 117 1.71 -8.86 7.48
N HIS A 118 1.00 -8.64 6.38
CA HIS A 118 0.21 -7.42 6.16
C HIS A 118 -0.88 -7.25 7.21
N CYS A 119 -1.64 -8.33 7.46
CA CYS A 119 -2.65 -8.32 8.48
C CYS A 119 -2.07 -7.97 9.86
N ALA A 120 -0.98 -8.62 10.28
CA ALA A 120 -0.39 -8.35 11.59
C ALA A 120 0.07 -6.90 11.78
N TYR A 121 0.60 -6.29 10.72
CA TYR A 121 1.01 -4.89 10.69
C TYR A 121 -0.14 -3.89 10.56
N GLY A 122 -1.25 -4.29 9.93
CA GLY A 122 -2.36 -3.41 9.55
C GLY A 122 -3.65 -3.58 10.34
N THR A 123 -3.68 -4.50 11.32
CA THR A 123 -4.87 -4.76 12.15
C THR A 123 -4.55 -4.77 13.63
N ALA A 124 -3.53 -4.02 14.09
CA ALA A 124 -3.19 -3.91 15.50
C ALA A 124 -2.85 -5.23 16.23
N SER A 125 -2.38 -6.26 15.50
CA SER A 125 -1.93 -7.52 16.12
C SER A 125 -0.54 -7.40 16.75
N PHE A 126 0.32 -6.58 16.16
CA PHE A 126 1.63 -6.25 16.72
C PHE A 126 1.53 -5.16 17.77
N ILE A 127 2.34 -5.30 18.82
CA ILE A 127 2.44 -4.39 19.96
C ILE A 127 3.73 -3.60 19.83
N GLN A 128 3.65 -2.30 20.10
CA GLN A 128 4.82 -1.43 20.18
C GLN A 128 5.76 -1.92 21.28
N ASP A 129 7.07 -1.79 21.06
CA ASP A 129 8.05 -2.07 22.09
C ASP A 129 7.99 -0.98 23.19
N GLY A 130 8.28 -1.37 24.44
CA GLY A 130 8.08 -0.52 25.62
C GLY A 130 6.73 -0.75 26.31
N SER A 131 6.66 -0.38 27.58
CA SER A 131 5.60 -0.72 28.55
C SER A 131 4.19 -0.16 28.28
N THR A 132 3.87 0.24 27.04
CA THR A 132 2.70 1.07 26.72
C THR A 132 1.46 0.28 26.28
N ASN A 133 1.55 -1.04 26.03
CA ASN A 133 0.45 -1.90 25.52
C ASN A 133 -0.23 -1.34 24.24
N LEU A 134 0.40 -0.38 23.57
CA LEU A 134 -0.06 0.23 22.33
C LEU A 134 0.22 -0.69 21.16
N THR A 135 -0.62 -0.63 20.15
CA THR A 135 -0.53 -1.47 18.96
C THR A 135 0.22 -0.75 17.84
N ILE A 136 0.76 -1.52 16.90
CA ILE A 136 1.36 -1.03 15.65
C ILE A 136 0.26 -0.96 14.60
N ASP A 137 0.27 0.10 13.80
CA ASP A 137 -0.46 0.17 12.55
C ASP A 137 0.36 0.90 11.47
N ILE A 138 0.36 0.36 10.26
CA ILE A 138 1.04 0.95 9.10
C ILE A 138 0.10 1.76 8.21
N HIS A 139 -1.21 1.74 8.48
CA HIS A 139 -2.24 2.51 7.79
C HIS A 139 -2.58 3.81 8.53
N LEU A 140 -3.17 4.74 7.79
CA LEU A 140 -3.67 6.04 8.24
C LEU A 140 -2.57 6.91 8.88
N ASN A 141 -1.33 6.73 8.42
CA ASN A 141 -0.15 7.44 8.90
C ASN A 141 1.01 7.39 7.88
N TRP A 142 2.10 8.09 8.19
CA TRP A 142 3.24 8.25 7.29
C TRP A 142 4.00 6.97 6.90
N HIS A 143 3.72 5.82 7.53
CA HIS A 143 4.33 4.53 7.18
C HIS A 143 3.63 3.83 6.03
N PHE A 144 2.44 4.31 5.63
CA PHE A 144 1.61 3.69 4.59
C PHE A 144 2.39 3.42 3.30
N LEU A 145 2.96 4.45 2.67
CA LEU A 145 3.70 4.30 1.41
C LEU A 145 5.00 3.47 1.54
N PRO A 146 5.94 3.78 2.47
CA PRO A 146 7.20 3.05 2.54
C PRO A 146 7.01 1.58 2.94
N TRP A 147 6.10 1.28 3.88
CA TRP A 147 5.87 -0.10 4.29
C TRP A 147 5.29 -0.95 3.13
N HIS A 148 4.34 -0.42 2.37
CA HIS A 148 3.80 -1.12 1.20
C HIS A 148 4.82 -1.28 0.08
N ARG A 149 5.74 -0.32 -0.13
CA ARG A 149 6.89 -0.48 -1.03
C ARG A 149 7.78 -1.65 -0.61
N MET A 150 8.12 -1.75 0.68
CA MET A 150 8.90 -2.89 1.20
C MET A 150 8.18 -4.21 0.95
N PHE A 151 6.87 -4.24 1.23
CA PHE A 151 6.07 -5.45 1.06
C PHE A 151 6.03 -5.93 -0.40
N VAL A 152 5.74 -5.02 -1.34
CA VAL A 152 5.76 -5.33 -2.78
C VAL A 152 7.16 -5.72 -3.27
N TYR A 153 8.22 -5.09 -2.74
CA TYR A 153 9.60 -5.44 -3.07
C TYR A 153 9.94 -6.88 -2.70
N PHE A 154 9.72 -7.30 -1.45
CA PHE A 154 10.03 -8.68 -1.05
C PHE A 154 9.11 -9.69 -1.71
N HIS A 155 7.85 -9.36 -1.95
CA HIS A 155 6.94 -10.21 -2.72
C HIS A 155 7.45 -10.46 -4.15
N GLU A 156 7.93 -9.41 -4.83
CA GLU A 156 8.58 -9.55 -6.14
C GLU A 156 9.83 -10.44 -6.06
N LYS A 157 10.70 -10.26 -5.05
CA LYS A 157 11.89 -11.10 -4.85
C LYS A 157 11.55 -12.56 -4.62
N ILE A 158 10.50 -12.85 -3.87
CA ILE A 158 10.01 -14.22 -3.66
C ILE A 158 9.53 -14.81 -4.99
N LEU A 159 8.75 -14.06 -5.78
CA LEU A 159 8.30 -14.52 -7.11
C LEU A 159 9.49 -14.78 -8.04
N GLN A 160 10.50 -13.90 -8.09
CA GLN A 160 11.74 -14.10 -8.85
C GLN A 160 12.42 -15.42 -8.48
N LYS A 161 12.56 -15.68 -7.16
CA LYS A 161 13.18 -16.90 -6.64
C LYS A 161 12.40 -18.15 -7.02
N LEU A 162 11.07 -18.14 -6.85
CA LEU A 162 10.22 -19.29 -7.17
C LEU A 162 10.22 -19.59 -8.67
N LEU A 163 10.22 -18.55 -9.50
CA LEU A 163 10.27 -18.69 -10.95
C LEU A 163 11.65 -19.11 -11.48
N GLY A 164 12.72 -18.94 -10.69
CA GLY A 164 14.08 -19.03 -11.18
C GLY A 164 14.40 -17.93 -12.21
N ASP A 165 13.75 -16.77 -12.08
CA ASP A 165 13.83 -15.66 -13.03
C ASP A 165 14.13 -14.36 -12.29
N PRO A 166 15.41 -13.98 -12.16
CA PRO A 166 15.81 -12.75 -11.45
C PRO A 166 15.35 -11.46 -12.18
N GLU A 167 14.97 -11.55 -13.45
CA GLU A 167 14.53 -10.41 -14.26
C GLU A 167 13.00 -10.22 -14.22
N PHE A 168 12.25 -11.17 -13.63
CA PHE A 168 10.81 -11.01 -13.43
C PHE A 168 10.54 -9.74 -12.62
N SER A 169 9.63 -8.90 -13.10
CA SER A 169 9.21 -7.69 -12.38
C SER A 169 7.71 -7.73 -12.19
N LEU A 170 7.24 -7.45 -10.99
CA LEU A 170 5.82 -7.32 -10.73
C LEU A 170 5.34 -6.00 -11.33
N HIS A 171 4.60 -6.10 -12.43
CA HIS A 171 4.05 -4.95 -13.13
C HIS A 171 2.91 -4.30 -12.34
N PHE A 172 2.57 -3.07 -12.68
CA PHE A 172 1.60 -2.28 -11.92
C PHE A 172 0.28 -2.11 -12.67
N TRP A 173 -0.80 -2.01 -11.92
CA TRP A 173 -2.11 -1.66 -12.47
C TRP A 173 -2.21 -0.14 -12.60
N ASN A 174 -2.11 0.37 -13.83
CA ASN A 174 -2.20 1.79 -14.18
C ASN A 174 -3.64 2.37 -14.07
N PHE A 175 -4.30 2.20 -12.93
CA PHE A 175 -5.71 2.61 -12.73
C PHE A 175 -5.93 4.13 -12.83
N ASP A 176 -4.90 4.93 -12.58
CA ASP A 176 -4.94 6.38 -12.60
C ASP A 176 -5.04 6.95 -14.03
N ASN A 177 -4.47 6.25 -15.02
CA ASN A 177 -4.62 6.67 -16.40
C ASN A 177 -5.97 6.21 -16.97
N SER A 178 -6.92 7.12 -17.08
CA SER A 178 -8.24 6.83 -17.65
C SER A 178 -8.35 7.12 -19.15
N VAL A 179 -7.28 7.57 -19.82
CA VAL A 179 -7.35 8.03 -21.22
C VAL A 179 -6.37 7.26 -22.10
N THR A 180 -6.90 6.73 -23.22
CA THR A 180 -6.04 6.23 -24.30
C THR A 180 -5.64 7.39 -25.19
N ALA A 181 -4.33 7.60 -25.35
CA ALA A 181 -3.76 8.64 -26.19
C ALA A 181 -2.84 8.03 -27.25
N LYS A 182 -2.66 8.74 -28.36
CA LYS A 182 -1.59 8.41 -29.31
C LYS A 182 -0.26 8.93 -28.75
N PRO A 183 0.78 8.09 -28.64
CA PRO A 183 2.11 8.58 -28.27
C PRO A 183 2.56 9.65 -29.27
N ARG A 184 3.26 10.68 -28.79
CA ARG A 184 3.93 11.63 -29.69
C ARG A 184 5.07 10.89 -30.41
N HIS A 185 5.44 11.35 -31.60
CA HIS A 185 6.54 10.72 -32.33
C HIS A 185 7.81 10.69 -31.47
N GLY A 186 8.35 9.48 -31.23
CA GLY A 186 9.53 9.27 -30.39
C GLY A 186 9.27 9.19 -28.87
N SER A 187 8.04 9.37 -28.38
CA SER A 187 7.73 9.14 -26.97
C SER A 187 7.66 7.65 -26.65
N HIS A 188 8.27 7.25 -25.54
CA HIS A 188 8.24 5.88 -25.03
C HIS A 188 7.22 5.78 -23.87
N GLY A 189 6.78 4.57 -23.54
CA GLY A 189 5.88 4.33 -22.40
C GLY A 189 4.44 3.94 -22.78
N CYS A 190 3.56 3.96 -21.78
CA CYS A 190 2.19 3.45 -21.86
C CYS A 190 1.15 4.57 -21.98
N TYR A 191 0.42 4.59 -23.11
CA TYR A 191 -0.63 5.57 -23.40
C TYR A 191 -2.02 4.93 -23.51
N LYS A 192 -2.25 3.76 -22.90
CA LYS A 192 -3.56 3.10 -22.86
C LYS A 192 -4.26 3.40 -21.54
N ALA A 193 -5.58 3.53 -21.59
CA ALA A 193 -6.42 3.58 -20.40
C ALA A 193 -6.22 2.30 -19.57
N GLY A 194 -6.01 2.48 -18.27
CA GLY A 194 -5.76 1.41 -17.32
C GLY A 194 -6.73 1.34 -16.14
N HIS A 195 -7.77 2.16 -16.12
CA HIS A 195 -8.84 2.12 -15.11
C HIS A 195 -9.76 0.87 -15.17
N PHE A 196 -9.40 -0.17 -15.93
CA PHE A 196 -10.11 -1.45 -15.94
C PHE A 196 -9.32 -2.47 -15.13
N VAL A 197 -10.03 -3.37 -14.45
CA VAL A 197 -9.41 -4.51 -13.76
C VAL A 197 -8.59 -5.33 -14.79
N PRO A 198 -7.30 -5.61 -14.56
CA PRO A 198 -6.48 -6.29 -15.55
C PRO A 198 -6.97 -7.74 -15.79
N PRO A 199 -7.30 -8.15 -17.04
CA PRO A 199 -7.97 -9.42 -17.32
C PRO A 199 -7.23 -10.68 -16.85
N MET A 200 -5.91 -10.62 -16.68
CA MET A 200 -5.08 -11.72 -16.17
C MET A 200 -5.36 -12.12 -14.72
N TYR A 201 -6.18 -11.34 -14.01
CA TYR A 201 -6.67 -11.66 -12.67
C TYR A 201 -8.12 -12.17 -12.66
N ASN A 202 -8.78 -12.30 -13.82
CA ASN A 202 -10.21 -12.60 -13.92
C ASN A 202 -10.52 -14.03 -14.41
N ASP A 203 -9.52 -14.86 -14.72
CA ASP A 203 -9.71 -16.24 -15.16
C ASP A 203 -9.77 -17.20 -13.96
N PRO A 204 -10.95 -17.80 -13.65
CA PRO A 204 -11.15 -18.66 -12.47
C PRO A 204 -10.27 -19.92 -12.44
N SER A 205 -9.67 -20.30 -13.58
CA SER A 205 -8.78 -21.45 -13.66
C SER A 205 -7.34 -21.15 -13.20
N LYS A 206 -7.02 -19.90 -12.90
CA LYS A 206 -5.65 -19.44 -12.66
C LYS A 206 -5.38 -19.18 -11.19
N ALA A 207 -4.12 -19.39 -10.78
CA ALA A 207 -3.67 -19.09 -9.41
C ALA A 207 -3.66 -17.58 -9.07
N THR A 208 -3.79 -16.71 -10.08
CA THR A 208 -3.91 -15.26 -9.95
C THR A 208 -5.34 -14.80 -9.64
N PHE A 209 -6.32 -15.68 -9.77
CA PHE A 209 -7.73 -15.36 -9.52
C PHE A 209 -8.08 -15.41 -8.04
N GLU A 210 -9.04 -14.58 -7.66
CA GLU A 210 -9.73 -14.62 -6.37
C GLU A 210 -11.23 -14.44 -6.61
N ALA A 211 -12.04 -15.34 -6.04
CA ALA A 211 -13.49 -15.36 -6.23
C ALA A 211 -14.21 -14.34 -5.34
N ASN A 212 -13.64 -14.04 -4.17
CA ASN A 212 -14.24 -13.12 -3.21
C ASN A 212 -13.89 -11.66 -3.56
N ARG A 213 -14.60 -11.14 -4.58
CA ARG A 213 -14.60 -9.75 -5.03
C ARG A 213 -16.03 -9.27 -5.24
N SER A 214 -16.23 -7.99 -5.49
CA SER A 214 -17.48 -7.43 -5.99
C SER A 214 -17.77 -7.96 -7.40
N PHE A 215 -19.05 -8.12 -7.72
CA PHE A 215 -19.45 -8.52 -9.07
C PHE A 215 -18.96 -7.52 -10.14
N MET A 216 -18.89 -6.22 -9.80
CA MET A 216 -18.37 -5.18 -10.68
C MET A 216 -16.90 -5.40 -11.06
N ALA A 217 -16.07 -5.93 -10.15
CA ALA A 217 -14.66 -6.18 -10.43
C ALA A 217 -14.47 -7.21 -11.56
N PHE A 218 -15.48 -8.04 -11.85
CA PHE A 218 -15.46 -9.00 -12.94
C PHE A 218 -15.97 -8.44 -14.27
N GLU A 219 -16.53 -7.22 -14.30
CA GLU A 219 -17.04 -6.60 -15.53
C GLU A 219 -15.89 -6.04 -16.38
N PRO A 220 -15.58 -6.62 -17.56
CA PRO A 220 -14.35 -6.31 -18.29
C PRO A 220 -14.31 -4.91 -18.93
N ASN A 221 -15.47 -4.25 -19.06
CA ASN A 221 -15.62 -2.95 -19.71
C ASN A 221 -16.07 -1.85 -18.76
N ARG A 222 -15.98 -2.10 -17.44
CA ARG A 222 -16.36 -1.13 -16.45
C ARG A 222 -15.14 -0.44 -15.88
N ALA A 223 -15.06 0.87 -16.08
CA ALA A 223 -14.06 1.68 -15.42
C ALA A 223 -14.27 1.62 -13.90
N VAL A 224 -13.19 1.42 -13.15
CA VAL A 224 -13.25 1.44 -11.69
C VAL A 224 -13.63 2.82 -11.19
N ASP A 225 -14.27 2.87 -10.03
CA ASP A 225 -14.64 4.12 -9.39
C ASP A 225 -13.61 4.50 -8.32
N LEU A 226 -12.77 5.48 -8.63
CA LEU A 226 -11.74 5.99 -7.71
C LEU A 226 -12.32 6.81 -6.55
N ALA A 227 -13.62 7.13 -6.57
CA ALA A 227 -14.34 7.78 -5.48
C ALA A 227 -15.49 6.92 -4.95
N PHE A 228 -15.40 5.60 -5.11
CA PHE A 228 -16.45 4.69 -4.64
C PHE A 228 -16.79 4.97 -3.18
N ASP A 229 -18.07 5.22 -2.91
CA ASP A 229 -18.55 5.56 -1.58
C ASP A 229 -18.46 4.35 -0.64
N LEU A 230 -17.58 4.42 0.36
CA LEU A 230 -17.41 3.34 1.33
C LEU A 230 -18.69 3.10 2.16
N SER A 231 -19.58 4.09 2.27
CA SER A 231 -20.84 3.92 3.00
C SER A 231 -21.76 2.87 2.37
N GLN A 232 -21.57 2.57 1.08
CA GLN A 232 -22.30 1.52 0.35
C GLN A 232 -22.15 0.14 0.97
N TRP A 233 -21.08 -0.09 1.75
CA TRP A 233 -20.86 -1.36 2.45
C TRP A 233 -21.44 -1.39 3.87
N SER A 234 -22.25 -0.40 4.24
CA SER A 234 -22.96 -0.39 5.52
C SER A 234 -23.94 -1.56 5.61
N PRO A 235 -23.88 -2.38 6.68
CA PRO A 235 -24.85 -3.46 6.90
C PRO A 235 -26.31 -2.97 6.98
N VAL A 236 -26.51 -1.67 7.27
CA VAL A 236 -27.83 -1.04 7.40
C VAL A 236 -28.43 -0.67 6.04
N LEU A 237 -27.60 -0.38 5.04
CA LEU A 237 -28.04 0.12 3.73
C LEU A 237 -28.36 -0.98 2.72
N GLY A 238 -28.14 -2.25 3.09
CA GLY A 238 -28.35 -3.39 2.20
C GLY A 238 -27.14 -3.64 1.28
N PRO A 239 -27.32 -4.38 0.16
CA PRO A 239 -26.24 -4.60 -0.80
C PRO A 239 -25.71 -3.27 -1.35
N PRO A 240 -24.40 -3.14 -1.61
CA PRO A 240 -23.80 -1.92 -2.14
C PRO A 240 -24.42 -1.56 -3.49
N THR A 241 -24.73 -0.27 -3.68
CA THR A 241 -25.20 0.24 -4.96
C THR A 241 -24.03 0.84 -5.73
N PHE A 242 -23.84 0.39 -6.97
CA PHE A 242 -22.79 0.90 -7.85
C PHE A 242 -23.41 1.87 -8.87
N PRO A 243 -22.94 3.13 -8.96
CA PRO A 243 -23.47 4.11 -9.91
C PRO A 243 -23.35 3.63 -11.35
N ASN A 244 -24.41 3.67 -12.16
CA ASN A 244 -24.36 3.22 -13.55
C ASN A 244 -23.84 4.31 -14.51
N ASN A 245 -22.63 4.79 -14.25
CA ASN A 245 -21.96 5.81 -15.07
C ASN A 245 -21.52 5.23 -16.41
N THR A 246 -21.57 6.04 -17.47
CA THR A 246 -20.87 5.75 -18.72
C THR A 246 -19.35 5.74 -18.50
N VAL A 247 -18.59 5.12 -19.41
CA VAL A 247 -17.13 5.09 -19.33
C VAL A 247 -16.57 6.52 -19.39
N GLU A 248 -17.17 7.40 -20.19
CA GLU A 248 -16.80 8.81 -20.33
C GLU A 248 -17.02 9.58 -19.03
N GLU A 249 -18.18 9.42 -18.38
CA GLU A 249 -18.47 10.05 -17.09
C GLU A 249 -17.51 9.58 -16.01
N GLN A 250 -17.30 8.26 -15.88
CA GLN A 250 -16.38 7.69 -14.90
C GLN A 250 -14.93 8.11 -15.17
N THR A 251 -14.54 8.23 -16.45
CA THR A 251 -13.22 8.75 -16.86
C THR A 251 -13.01 10.17 -16.34
N ARG A 252 -14.01 11.05 -16.49
CA ARG A 252 -13.92 12.43 -15.99
C ARG A 252 -13.77 12.44 -14.47
N MET A 253 -14.62 11.68 -13.76
CA MET A 253 -14.59 11.60 -12.29
C MET A 253 -13.24 11.06 -11.78
N ASN A 254 -12.73 9.99 -12.37
CA ASN A 254 -11.43 9.42 -11.98
C ASN A 254 -10.28 10.41 -12.16
N ARG A 255 -10.28 11.18 -13.26
CA ARG A 255 -9.27 12.22 -13.49
C ARG A 255 -9.36 13.35 -12.47
N GLU A 256 -10.56 13.78 -12.10
CA GLU A 256 -10.78 14.77 -11.05
C GLU A 256 -10.24 14.29 -9.70
N ILE A 257 -10.53 13.03 -9.33
CA ILE A 257 -10.04 12.44 -8.08
C ILE A 257 -8.53 12.37 -8.05
N MET A 258 -7.90 11.90 -9.13
CA MET A 258 -6.44 11.88 -9.22
C MET A 258 -5.85 13.28 -9.12
N HIS A 259 -6.40 14.27 -9.83
CA HIS A 259 -5.95 15.66 -9.72
C HIS A 259 -6.05 16.19 -8.29
N ARG A 260 -7.21 15.98 -7.66
CA ARG A 260 -7.48 16.46 -6.30
C ARG A 260 -6.54 15.82 -5.28
N SER A 261 -6.35 14.51 -5.33
CA SER A 261 -5.51 13.78 -4.36
C SER A 261 -4.01 14.06 -4.54
N MET A 262 -3.54 14.14 -5.79
CA MET A 262 -2.12 14.25 -6.12
C MET A 262 -1.61 15.69 -6.16
N ILE A 263 -2.48 16.66 -6.47
CA ILE A 263 -2.10 18.06 -6.71
C ILE A 263 -2.81 18.99 -5.74
N THR A 264 -4.14 19.10 -5.82
CA THR A 264 -4.87 20.14 -5.06
C THR A 264 -4.71 19.96 -3.55
N LEU A 265 -4.80 18.72 -3.07
CA LEU A 265 -4.71 18.41 -1.64
C LEU A 265 -3.38 17.80 -1.25
N GLY A 266 -2.63 17.20 -2.18
CA GLY A 266 -1.41 16.44 -1.91
C GLY A 266 -0.16 17.31 -1.82
N ASN A 267 0.10 17.93 -0.67
CA ASN A 267 1.35 18.62 -0.37
C ASN A 267 2.20 17.83 0.65
N THR A 268 3.37 18.34 1.02
CA THR A 268 4.33 17.67 1.93
C THR A 268 3.76 17.27 3.29
N THR A 269 2.72 17.96 3.77
CA THR A 269 2.11 17.68 5.08
C THR A 269 0.90 16.75 5.01
N SER A 270 0.33 16.54 3.82
CA SER A 270 -0.96 15.86 3.65
C SER A 270 -0.89 14.64 2.72
N PHE A 271 0.09 14.55 1.82
CA PHE A 271 0.17 13.46 0.85
C PHE A 271 0.50 12.12 1.50
N ILE A 272 1.50 12.08 2.38
CA ILE A 272 2.07 10.85 2.93
C ILE A 272 1.30 10.33 4.15
N GLY A 273 0.71 11.25 4.93
CA GLY A 273 -0.02 10.94 6.15
C GLY A 273 0.64 11.51 7.40
N LYS A 274 -0.09 11.43 8.52
CA LYS A 274 0.33 12.00 9.80
C LYS A 274 1.52 11.26 10.40
N PRO A 275 2.41 11.96 11.12
CA PRO A 275 3.46 11.32 11.91
C PRO A 275 2.93 10.28 12.91
N TYR A 276 3.64 9.15 13.00
CA TYR A 276 3.34 8.02 13.88
C TYR A 276 4.61 7.39 14.44
N ARG A 277 4.74 7.41 15.76
CA ARG A 277 5.94 7.10 16.54
C ARG A 277 5.64 6.13 17.67
N VAL A 278 6.69 5.65 18.33
CA VAL A 278 6.52 4.91 19.59
C VAL A 278 5.82 5.80 20.61
N GLY A 279 4.76 5.26 21.22
CA GLY A 279 3.89 6.00 22.15
C GLY A 279 2.61 6.52 21.51
N ASP A 280 2.49 6.52 20.18
CA ASP A 280 1.26 6.95 19.50
C ASP A 280 0.24 5.81 19.47
N ALA A 281 -1.03 6.12 19.78
CA ALA A 281 -2.12 5.18 19.63
C ALA A 281 -2.46 4.96 18.15
N GLN A 282 -3.00 3.76 17.82
CA GLN A 282 -3.52 3.46 16.49
C GLN A 282 -4.54 4.51 16.05
N ILE A 283 -4.40 4.97 14.81
CA ILE A 283 -5.35 5.88 14.17
C ILE A 283 -6.42 5.03 13.50
N LEU A 284 -7.69 5.23 13.88
CA LEU A 284 -8.83 4.47 13.35
C LEU A 284 -9.76 5.30 12.46
N ILE A 285 -9.58 6.61 12.44
CA ILE A 285 -10.40 7.55 11.66
C ILE A 285 -9.54 8.04 10.50
N PRO A 286 -9.84 7.67 9.23
CA PRO A 286 -9.02 8.06 8.09
C PRO A 286 -8.76 9.57 8.00
N ALA A 287 -9.79 10.39 8.18
CA ALA A 287 -9.67 11.85 8.16
C ALA A 287 -8.73 12.43 9.24
N ALA A 288 -8.37 11.65 10.27
CA ALA A 288 -7.50 12.09 11.35
C ALA A 288 -6.00 11.83 11.10
N GLY A 289 -5.63 11.07 10.06
CA GLY A 289 -4.21 10.75 9.82
C GLY A 289 -3.82 10.22 8.45
N ALA A 290 -4.76 9.69 7.66
CA ALA A 290 -4.44 9.16 6.34
C ALA A 290 -3.91 10.25 5.41
N GLY A 291 -2.91 9.88 4.61
CA GLY A 291 -2.46 10.72 3.51
C GLY A 291 -3.55 10.87 2.46
N THR A 292 -3.50 11.92 1.65
CA THR A 292 -4.50 12.14 0.58
C THR A 292 -4.58 10.95 -0.36
N ILE A 293 -3.43 10.35 -0.67
CA ILE A 293 -3.33 9.19 -1.57
C ILE A 293 -3.88 7.89 -0.96
N GLU A 294 -3.78 7.74 0.36
CA GLU A 294 -4.37 6.62 1.11
C GLU A 294 -5.89 6.77 1.19
N MET A 295 -6.38 7.99 1.43
CA MET A 295 -7.82 8.28 1.41
C MET A 295 -8.43 8.04 0.02
N LEU A 296 -7.81 8.63 -1.01
CA LEU A 296 -8.28 8.61 -2.38
C LEU A 296 -7.07 8.54 -3.34
N PRO A 297 -6.99 7.55 -4.22
CA PRO A 297 -8.02 6.57 -4.54
C PRO A 297 -7.86 5.24 -3.78
N HIS A 298 -6.92 5.12 -2.83
CA HIS A 298 -6.57 3.81 -2.29
C HIS A 298 -7.72 3.12 -1.54
N ASN A 299 -8.27 3.77 -0.51
CA ASN A 299 -9.33 3.17 0.31
C ASN A 299 -10.62 2.92 -0.50
N THR A 300 -10.96 3.83 -1.41
CA THR A 300 -12.13 3.72 -2.28
C THR A 300 -11.97 2.60 -3.30
N LEU A 301 -10.79 2.42 -3.88
CA LEU A 301 -10.56 1.35 -4.85
C LEU A 301 -10.51 -0.04 -4.17
N HIS A 302 -9.97 -0.14 -2.95
CA HIS A 302 -10.13 -1.33 -2.11
C HIS A 302 -11.62 -1.68 -1.91
N ALA A 303 -12.45 -0.69 -1.55
CA ALA A 303 -13.88 -0.87 -1.38
C ALA A 303 -14.61 -1.21 -2.68
N TYR A 304 -14.22 -0.62 -3.81
CA TYR A 304 -14.80 -0.92 -5.13
C TYR A 304 -14.56 -2.38 -5.54
N ILE A 305 -13.33 -2.89 -5.34
CA ILE A 305 -12.99 -4.27 -5.67
C ILE A 305 -13.74 -5.23 -4.75
N GLY A 306 -14.01 -4.86 -3.50
CA GLY A 306 -14.89 -5.63 -2.62
C GLY A 306 -14.27 -6.95 -2.11
N GLY A 307 -15.06 -7.72 -1.37
CA GLY A 307 -14.66 -9.03 -0.86
C GLY A 307 -13.41 -8.98 0.02
N TRP A 308 -12.39 -9.81 -0.27
CA TRP A 308 -11.15 -9.78 0.51
C TRP A 308 -10.42 -8.44 0.42
N MET A 309 -10.50 -7.75 -0.72
CA MET A 309 -9.85 -6.45 -0.92
C MET A 309 -10.43 -5.34 -0.02
N MET A 310 -11.56 -5.53 0.67
CA MET A 310 -12.12 -4.50 1.54
C MET A 310 -11.39 -4.33 2.87
N GLN A 311 -10.73 -5.37 3.36
CA GLN A 311 -10.25 -5.41 4.72
C GLN A 311 -8.73 -5.50 4.76
N PRO A 312 -8.04 -4.66 5.56
CA PRO A 312 -6.59 -4.76 5.71
C PRO A 312 -6.12 -6.17 6.08
N GLY A 313 -6.87 -6.88 6.93
CA GLY A 313 -6.48 -8.23 7.36
C GLY A 313 -6.53 -9.33 6.28
N THR A 314 -7.16 -9.07 5.14
CA THR A 314 -7.41 -10.08 4.10
C THR A 314 -7.11 -9.62 2.68
N ALA A 315 -6.90 -8.33 2.43
CA ALA A 315 -6.72 -7.81 1.07
C ALA A 315 -5.60 -8.51 0.28
N PRO A 316 -4.42 -8.82 0.85
CA PRO A 316 -3.38 -9.55 0.12
C PRO A 316 -3.70 -11.00 -0.25
N ILE A 317 -4.81 -11.59 0.23
CA ILE A 317 -5.32 -12.88 -0.24
C ILE A 317 -5.70 -12.78 -1.73
N ASP A 318 -6.08 -11.59 -2.20
CA ASP A 318 -6.30 -11.34 -3.61
C ASP A 318 -4.98 -10.96 -4.31
N PRO A 319 -4.50 -11.73 -5.31
CA PRO A 319 -3.29 -11.38 -6.05
C PRO A 319 -3.32 -10.01 -6.74
N ILE A 320 -4.50 -9.39 -6.96
CA ILE A 320 -4.60 -8.03 -7.52
C ILE A 320 -4.13 -6.95 -6.54
N PHE A 321 -4.03 -7.24 -5.25
CA PHE A 321 -3.47 -6.36 -4.22
C PHE A 321 -2.10 -5.82 -4.63
N TYR A 322 -1.22 -6.70 -5.12
CA TYR A 322 0.17 -6.36 -5.37
C TYR A 322 0.40 -5.43 -6.57
N PRO A 323 -0.18 -5.64 -7.77
CA PRO A 323 -0.07 -4.65 -8.85
C PRO A 323 -0.82 -3.34 -8.55
N PHE A 324 -1.87 -3.39 -7.72
CA PHE A 324 -2.55 -2.19 -7.22
C PHE A 324 -1.62 -1.36 -6.33
N HIS A 325 -1.01 -1.97 -5.30
CA HIS A 325 -0.03 -1.32 -4.41
C HIS A 325 1.28 -0.94 -5.11
N ALA A 326 1.70 -1.69 -6.14
CA ALA A 326 2.81 -1.29 -7.00
C ALA A 326 2.53 0.04 -7.73
N ASN A 327 1.26 0.34 -8.05
CA ASN A 327 0.89 1.64 -8.62
C ASN A 327 0.78 2.74 -7.56
N MET A 328 0.38 2.43 -6.33
CA MET A 328 0.46 3.39 -5.21
C MET A 328 1.90 3.89 -5.00
N GLU A 329 2.84 2.96 -5.06
CA GLU A 329 4.27 3.26 -4.99
C GLU A 329 4.77 4.09 -6.20
N ARG A 330 4.26 3.79 -7.40
CA ARG A 330 4.52 4.59 -8.59
C ARG A 330 4.02 6.02 -8.42
N LEU A 331 2.79 6.19 -7.93
CA LEU A 331 2.18 7.49 -7.72
C LEU A 331 2.97 8.33 -6.71
N TRP A 332 3.50 7.73 -5.64
CA TRP A 332 4.46 8.43 -4.77
C TRP A 332 5.68 8.97 -5.55
N SER A 333 6.22 8.19 -6.49
CA SER A 333 7.32 8.67 -7.34
C SER A 333 6.90 9.75 -8.35
N VAL A 334 5.66 9.72 -8.84
CA VAL A 334 5.09 10.79 -9.69
C VAL A 334 4.93 12.07 -8.87
N TRP A 335 4.37 11.98 -7.66
CA TRP A 335 4.16 13.11 -6.76
C TRP A 335 5.45 13.89 -6.50
N ARG A 336 6.56 13.20 -6.19
CA ARG A 336 7.89 13.81 -6.01
C ARG A 336 8.38 14.57 -7.25
N LYS A 337 8.01 14.10 -8.45
CA LYS A 337 8.42 14.71 -9.74
C LYS A 337 7.55 15.88 -10.19
N LEU A 338 6.40 16.13 -9.55
CA LEU A 338 5.51 17.25 -9.92
C LEU A 338 6.15 18.63 -9.66
N GLY A 339 7.18 18.72 -8.82
CA GLY A 339 8.00 19.93 -8.68
C GLY A 339 7.41 21.04 -7.80
N TYR A 340 6.37 20.75 -7.00
CA TYR A 340 5.70 21.71 -6.11
C TYR A 340 6.28 21.77 -4.68
N GLY A 341 7.58 21.50 -4.52
CA GLY A 341 8.20 21.32 -3.19
C GLY A 341 7.78 20.00 -2.52
N ASN A 342 7.42 19.01 -3.32
CA ASN A 342 6.94 17.68 -2.89
C ASN A 342 8.10 16.80 -2.41
N ASP A 343 8.58 17.07 -1.20
CA ASP A 343 9.67 16.34 -0.56
C ASP A 343 9.18 15.25 0.41
N ASP A 344 9.94 14.16 0.50
CA ASP A 344 9.73 13.13 1.51
C ASP A 344 10.04 13.67 2.93
N PRO A 345 9.47 13.09 4.00
CA PRO A 345 9.76 13.51 5.37
C PRO A 345 11.25 13.31 5.66
N THR A 346 11.89 14.33 6.22
CA THR A 346 13.29 14.28 6.66
C THR A 346 13.43 13.91 8.13
N ASP A 347 12.30 13.66 8.81
CA ASP A 347 12.24 13.30 10.21
C ASP A 347 12.97 11.97 10.46
N PRO A 348 13.96 11.92 11.37
CA PRO A 348 14.66 10.69 11.74
C PRO A 348 13.71 9.58 12.22
N ASP A 349 12.60 9.91 12.91
CA ASP A 349 11.66 8.90 13.40
C ASP A 349 10.91 8.18 12.27
N TRP A 350 10.74 8.86 11.13
CA TRP A 350 10.22 8.26 9.91
C TRP A 350 11.31 7.47 9.18
N LEU A 351 12.48 8.09 8.97
CA LEU A 351 13.59 7.51 8.20
C LEU A 351 14.23 6.28 8.86
N ASP A 352 14.30 6.26 10.20
CA ASP A 352 14.86 5.16 11.01
C ASP A 352 13.79 4.21 11.57
N ALA A 353 12.51 4.38 11.21
CA ALA A 353 11.51 3.37 11.49
C ALA A 353 11.95 2.02 10.89
N THR A 354 11.93 0.96 11.70
CA THR A 354 12.39 -0.37 11.30
C THR A 354 11.27 -1.39 11.30
N PHE A 355 11.22 -2.19 10.24
CA PHE A 355 10.28 -3.28 10.05
C PHE A 355 11.02 -4.60 9.81
N LEU A 356 10.30 -5.73 9.93
CA LEU A 356 10.84 -7.06 9.75
C LEU A 356 10.10 -7.80 8.64
N PHE A 357 10.83 -8.23 7.61
CA PHE A 357 10.30 -9.02 6.49
C PHE A 357 11.16 -10.27 6.26
N TRP A 358 10.54 -11.39 5.87
CA TRP A 358 11.29 -12.50 5.32
C TRP A 358 11.65 -12.23 3.85
N ASP A 359 12.91 -12.43 3.50
CA ASP A 359 13.36 -12.37 2.11
C ASP A 359 13.07 -13.66 1.34
N GLU A 360 13.45 -13.70 0.07
CA GLU A 360 13.26 -14.84 -0.82
C GLU A 360 14.04 -16.11 -0.41
N ASN A 361 15.02 -15.96 0.49
CA ASN A 361 15.80 -17.05 1.08
C ASN A 361 15.28 -17.44 2.48
N ALA A 362 14.10 -16.94 2.86
CA ALA A 362 13.48 -17.16 4.17
C ALA A 362 14.33 -16.67 5.35
N VAL A 363 15.19 -15.66 5.11
CA VAL A 363 15.96 -14.97 6.15
C VAL A 363 15.18 -13.74 6.61
N MET A 364 15.09 -13.54 7.92
CA MET A 364 14.46 -12.34 8.48
C MET A 364 15.37 -11.13 8.28
N ARG A 365 14.85 -10.11 7.60
CA ARG A 365 15.52 -8.86 7.30
C ARG A 365 14.97 -7.73 8.15
N ARG A 366 15.86 -6.98 8.78
CA ARG A 366 15.53 -5.66 9.35
C ARG A 366 15.68 -4.62 8.26
N VAL A 367 14.60 -3.95 7.92
CA VAL A 367 14.59 -2.88 6.91
C VAL A 367 14.30 -1.54 7.57
N LYS A 368 14.85 -0.46 7.02
CA LYS A 368 14.48 0.91 7.39
C LYS A 368 13.76 1.60 6.27
N THR A 369 12.89 2.56 6.61
CA THR A 369 12.25 3.45 5.62
C THR A 369 13.25 4.08 4.67
N ARG A 370 14.36 4.62 5.18
CA ARG A 370 15.39 5.28 4.36
C ARG A 370 15.98 4.39 3.26
N ASP A 371 16.06 3.08 3.47
CA ASP A 371 16.65 2.15 2.50
C ASP A 371 15.73 1.92 1.29
N PHE A 372 14.48 2.37 1.37
CA PHE A 372 13.46 2.18 0.35
C PHE A 372 12.98 3.49 -0.29
N VAL A 373 13.59 4.64 0.04
CA VAL A 373 13.19 5.93 -0.56
C VAL A 373 13.69 6.06 -2.01
N ASP A 374 14.91 5.60 -2.30
CA ASP A 374 15.53 5.64 -3.62
C ASP A 374 15.30 4.35 -4.42
N LEU A 375 14.54 4.45 -5.51
CA LEU A 375 14.27 3.31 -6.39
C LEU A 375 15.50 2.83 -7.17
N ASN A 376 16.48 3.71 -7.41
CA ASN A 376 17.71 3.32 -8.09
C ASN A 376 18.53 2.36 -7.22
N ALA A 377 18.63 2.64 -5.91
CA ALA A 377 19.23 1.74 -4.94
C ALA A 377 18.52 0.38 -4.88
N LEU A 378 17.20 0.35 -5.10
CA LEU A 378 16.42 -0.90 -5.17
C LEU A 378 16.51 -1.62 -6.54
N GLY A 379 17.10 -0.97 -7.54
CA GLY A 379 17.36 -1.56 -8.85
C GLY A 379 16.16 -1.66 -9.79
N TYR A 380 15.15 -0.80 -9.63
CA TYR A 380 14.02 -0.73 -10.55
C TYR A 380 13.49 0.68 -10.76
N ARG A 381 12.68 0.84 -11.80
CA ARG A 381 11.91 2.04 -12.11
C ARG A 381 10.55 1.65 -12.67
N TYR A 382 9.68 2.65 -12.81
CA TYR A 382 8.38 2.49 -13.46
C TYR A 382 8.45 2.92 -14.92
N GLU A 383 7.68 2.23 -15.76
CA GLU A 383 7.37 2.69 -17.11
C GLU A 383 6.64 4.04 -17.05
N GLU A 384 7.01 4.94 -17.96
CA GLU A 384 6.31 6.23 -18.11
C GLU A 384 4.90 5.99 -18.65
N VAL A 385 3.92 6.73 -18.14
CA VAL A 385 2.52 6.65 -18.59
C VAL A 385 1.95 8.04 -18.83
N ASN A 386 0.75 8.12 -19.39
CA ASN A 386 0.06 9.38 -19.67
C ASN A 386 -0.55 10.06 -18.43
N ASP A 387 0.30 10.46 -17.48
CA ASP A 387 -0.10 11.19 -16.26
C ASP A 387 -0.68 12.58 -16.55
N ALA A 388 -0.32 13.17 -17.71
CA ALA A 388 -0.84 14.45 -18.17
C ALA A 388 -2.37 14.50 -18.20
N SER A 389 -3.04 13.35 -18.36
CA SER A 389 -4.49 13.27 -18.40
C SER A 389 -5.17 13.77 -17.13
N TRP A 390 -4.62 13.50 -15.95
CA TRP A 390 -5.15 13.98 -14.68
C TRP A 390 -4.33 15.15 -14.09
N ILE A 391 -3.05 15.27 -14.42
CA ILE A 391 -2.23 16.42 -13.98
C ILE A 391 -2.83 17.75 -14.46
N PHE A 392 -3.21 17.83 -15.73
CA PHE A 392 -3.79 19.04 -16.33
C PHE A 392 -5.32 18.95 -16.41
N PHE A 393 -5.96 18.25 -15.48
CA PHE A 393 -7.41 18.21 -15.40
C PHE A 393 -7.94 19.62 -15.12
N ASP A 394 -8.83 20.11 -16.00
CA ASP A 394 -9.51 21.39 -15.85
C ASP A 394 -10.97 21.15 -15.46
N ASN A 395 -11.39 21.71 -14.32
CA ASN A 395 -12.75 21.58 -13.82
C ASN A 395 -13.70 22.66 -14.39
N SER A 396 -13.18 23.62 -15.17
CA SER A 396 -13.96 24.74 -15.74
C SER A 396 -15.07 24.31 -16.70
N THR A 397 -15.03 23.07 -17.20
CA THR A 397 -16.05 22.51 -18.11
C THR A 397 -17.06 21.59 -17.42
N SER A 398 -17.07 21.48 -16.09
CA SER A 398 -18.01 20.61 -15.36
C SER A 398 -19.37 21.28 -15.15
N PRO A 399 -20.50 20.67 -15.58
CA PRO A 399 -21.83 21.11 -15.19
C PRO A 399 -22.04 20.75 -13.72
N GLY A 400 -21.68 21.67 -12.82
CA GLY A 400 -21.78 21.49 -11.36
C GLY A 400 -20.52 21.80 -10.56
N ALA A 401 -19.50 22.43 -11.14
CA ALA A 401 -18.50 23.13 -10.30
C ALA A 401 -19.22 24.26 -9.54
N PRO A 402 -18.99 24.43 -8.21
CA PRO A 402 -19.55 25.55 -7.46
C PRO A 402 -19.11 26.91 -8.01
#